data_AF-A0A914ULH5-F1
#
_entry.id   AF-A0A914ULH5-F1
#
_cell.length_a   1.000
_cell.length_b   1.000
_cell.length_c   1.000
_cell.angle_alpha   90.00
_cell.angle_beta   90.00
_cell.angle_gamma   90.00
#
_symmetry.space_group_name_H-M   'P 1'
#
loop_
_entity.id
_entity.type
_entity.pdbx_description
1 polymer ?
#
loop_
_entity_poly.entity_id
_entity_poly.type
_entity_poly.pdbx_seq_one_letter_code
_entity_poly.pdbx_strand_id
1 'polypeptide(L)'
;MQSIVADSHVYLRQSIFPAALSLGLLYITTLDLGAITMGYAYFQGLSAMTLSLVRAVGALTGLLGTVLFPHFVKKIGLVQTGLLSLVFECSCLALTVLSICLPGSLFNPASYFSGLQPVYDSTSTISIATFFLGIVLARCGLWMADLSVTQLTQDNVKEGELEAVERSQNRLNHLLAITKDILVIAMPDPRIFGFLIMASWTSIFSAVLAYKYYADRHANAKVGKKK
;
A
#
# COMPACT_ATOMS: atom_id res chain seq x y z
N MET A 1 -21.18 19.59 9.21
CA MET A 1 -21.67 18.20 9.08
C MET A 1 -22.44 17.96 7.77
N GLN A 2 -23.37 18.85 7.38
CA GLN A 2 -24.12 18.72 6.12
C GLN A 2 -23.23 18.71 4.85
N SER A 3 -22.17 19.54 4.76
CA SER A 3 -21.27 19.52 3.59
C SER A 3 -20.41 18.25 3.51
N ILE A 4 -20.09 17.60 4.63
CA ILE A 4 -19.31 16.34 4.65
C ILE A 4 -20.12 15.21 4.03
N VAL A 5 -21.40 15.10 4.40
CA VAL A 5 -22.30 14.08 3.87
C VAL A 5 -22.54 14.31 2.37
N ALA A 6 -22.72 15.56 1.96
CA ALA A 6 -22.87 15.93 0.55
C ALA A 6 -21.63 15.57 -0.28
N ASP A 7 -20.43 15.97 0.16
CA ASP A 7 -19.16 15.65 -0.51
C ASP A 7 -18.96 14.13 -0.65
N SER A 8 -19.20 13.37 0.43
CA SER A 8 -19.07 11.91 0.41
C SER A 8 -20.09 11.24 -0.53
N HIS A 9 -21.31 11.77 -0.61
CA HIS A 9 -22.31 11.25 -1.54
C HIS A 9 -21.92 11.53 -3.01
N VAL A 10 -21.34 12.69 -3.31
CA VAL A 10 -20.77 13.00 -4.64
C VAL A 10 -19.63 12.02 -4.95
N TYR A 11 -18.71 11.81 -4.02
CA TYR A 11 -17.57 10.92 -4.16
C TYR A 11 -17.97 9.47 -4.45
N LEU A 12 -18.91 8.89 -3.69
CA LEU A 12 -19.36 7.51 -3.86
C LEU A 12 -20.09 7.25 -5.19
N ARG A 13 -20.61 8.30 -5.83
CA ARG A 13 -21.29 8.19 -7.14
C ARG A 13 -20.33 8.31 -8.33
N GLN A 14 -19.08 8.71 -8.10
CA GLN A 14 -18.12 8.85 -9.19
C GLN A 14 -17.80 7.50 -9.81
N SER A 15 -17.74 7.46 -11.15
CA SER A 15 -17.39 6.23 -11.87
C SER A 15 -15.99 5.71 -11.55
N ILE A 16 -15.10 6.62 -11.13
CA ILE A 16 -13.72 6.33 -10.68
C ILE A 16 -13.63 5.79 -9.26
N PHE A 17 -14.73 5.75 -8.49
CA PHE A 17 -14.72 5.39 -7.07
C PHE A 17 -13.97 4.08 -6.78
N PRO A 18 -14.10 2.97 -7.56
CA PRO A 18 -13.35 1.75 -7.24
C PRO A 18 -11.82 1.91 -7.39
N ALA A 19 -11.35 2.75 -8.33
CA ALA A 19 -9.93 3.10 -8.41
C ALA A 19 -9.52 4.00 -7.24
N ALA A 20 -10.36 4.95 -6.85
CA ALA A 20 -10.13 5.83 -5.70
C ALA A 20 -10.09 5.04 -4.36
N LEU A 21 -10.95 4.04 -4.23
CA LEU A 21 -10.99 3.09 -3.11
C LEU A 21 -9.72 2.25 -3.05
N SER A 22 -9.17 1.83 -4.19
CA SER A 22 -7.90 1.09 -4.21
C SER A 22 -6.77 1.90 -3.57
N LEU A 23 -6.67 3.20 -3.86
CA LEU A 23 -5.70 4.09 -3.23
C LEU A 23 -5.94 4.19 -1.72
N GLY A 24 -7.20 4.33 -1.30
CA GLY A 24 -7.56 4.32 0.12
C GLY A 24 -7.09 3.06 0.84
N LEU A 25 -7.31 1.88 0.24
CA LEU A 25 -6.88 0.60 0.82
C LEU A 25 -5.35 0.53 1.03
N LEU A 26 -4.54 1.21 0.22
CA LEU A 26 -3.09 1.27 0.47
C LEU A 26 -2.75 2.01 1.78
N TYR A 27 -3.60 2.92 2.29
CA TYR A 27 -3.34 3.67 3.52
C TYR A 27 -3.50 2.85 4.82
N ILE A 28 -4.16 1.69 4.76
CA ILE A 28 -4.24 0.80 5.94
C ILE A 28 -2.98 -0.06 6.12
N THR A 29 -2.06 -0.05 5.15
CA THR A 29 -0.87 -0.90 5.21
C THR A 29 0.09 -0.44 6.31
N THR A 30 0.68 -1.40 7.01
CA THR A 30 1.88 -1.17 7.84
C THR A 30 3.15 -1.34 7.04
N LEU A 31 3.08 -1.86 5.80
CA LEU A 31 4.25 -2.17 4.97
C LEU A 31 4.78 -0.93 4.23
N ASP A 32 5.14 0.08 5.00
CA ASP A 32 5.83 1.28 4.52
C ASP A 32 7.18 1.44 5.23
N LEU A 33 7.97 2.43 4.81
CA LEU A 33 9.23 2.77 5.48
C LEU A 33 9.01 3.75 6.64
N GLY A 34 7.81 3.75 7.23
CA GLY A 34 7.36 4.61 8.33
C GLY A 34 7.78 4.11 9.72
N ALA A 35 7.30 4.79 10.75
CA ALA A 35 7.76 4.58 12.12
C ALA A 35 7.48 3.17 12.66
N ILE A 36 6.37 2.54 12.26
CA ILE A 36 5.96 1.22 12.72
C ILE A 36 6.94 0.14 12.24
N THR A 37 7.16 0.05 10.93
CA THR A 37 8.14 -0.85 10.31
C THR A 37 9.55 -0.64 10.81
N MET A 38 9.96 0.64 10.92
CA MET A 38 11.29 0.97 11.42
C MET A 38 11.46 0.60 12.90
N GLY A 39 10.41 0.77 13.71
CA GLY A 39 10.39 0.31 15.11
C GLY A 39 10.50 -1.21 15.22
N TYR A 40 9.78 -1.95 14.38
CA TYR A 40 9.89 -3.41 14.29
C TYR A 40 11.33 -3.85 13.96
N ALA A 41 11.95 -3.24 12.95
CA ALA A 41 13.32 -3.56 12.56
C ALA A 41 14.36 -3.14 13.60
N TYR A 42 14.14 -2.02 14.29
CA TYR A 42 14.96 -1.60 15.42
C TYR A 42 14.89 -2.61 16.57
N PHE A 43 13.70 -3.13 16.88
CA PHE A 43 13.53 -4.21 17.87
C PHE A 43 14.28 -5.49 17.49
N GLN A 44 14.41 -5.77 16.19
CA GLN A 44 15.22 -6.88 15.67
C GLN A 44 16.74 -6.61 15.73
N GLY A 45 17.17 -5.45 16.21
CA GLY A 45 18.58 -5.12 16.43
C GLY A 45 19.26 -4.37 15.28
N LEU A 46 18.50 -3.87 14.29
CA LEU A 46 19.09 -3.05 13.22
C LEU A 46 19.52 -1.68 13.75
N SER A 47 20.70 -1.23 13.31
CA SER A 47 21.22 0.09 13.69
C SER A 47 20.43 1.23 13.02
N ALA A 48 20.39 2.39 13.68
CA ALA A 48 19.75 3.60 13.14
C ALA A 48 20.34 4.02 11.77
N MET A 49 21.63 3.78 11.55
CA MET A 49 22.30 4.04 10.28
C MET A 49 21.74 3.15 9.16
N THR A 50 21.60 1.85 9.40
CA THR A 50 21.03 0.90 8.43
C THR A 50 19.59 1.28 8.07
N LEU A 51 18.77 1.59 9.08
CA LEU A 51 17.38 1.99 8.86
C LEU A 51 17.28 3.29 8.04
N SER A 52 18.16 4.26 8.31
CA SER A 52 18.22 5.51 7.55
C SER A 52 18.64 5.27 6.10
N LEU A 53 19.60 4.37 5.86
CA LEU A 53 20.02 3.99 4.51
C LEU A 53 18.89 3.31 3.74
N VAL A 54 18.19 2.36 4.36
CA VAL A 54 17.04 1.69 3.74
C VAL A 54 15.95 2.71 3.38
N ARG A 55 15.68 3.68 4.27
CA ARG A 55 14.73 4.76 3.99
C ARG A 55 15.17 5.66 2.82
N ALA A 56 16.47 5.97 2.73
CA ALA A 56 17.02 6.74 1.62
C ALA A 56 16.89 5.98 0.29
N VAL A 57 17.24 4.70 0.25
CA VAL A 57 17.08 3.86 -0.95
C VAL A 57 15.60 3.76 -1.34
N GLY A 58 14.70 3.57 -0.38
CA GLY A 58 13.26 3.54 -0.64
C GLY A 58 12.67 4.87 -1.15
N ALA A 59 13.26 6.01 -0.78
CA ALA A 59 12.90 7.30 -1.36
C ALA A 59 13.35 7.39 -2.83
N LEU A 60 14.56 6.92 -3.15
CA LEU A 60 15.06 6.87 -4.52
C LEU A 60 14.22 5.94 -5.41
N THR A 61 13.81 4.76 -4.92
CA THR A 61 12.93 3.86 -5.69
C THR A 61 11.52 4.42 -5.88
N GLY A 62 11.00 5.17 -4.91
CA GLY A 62 9.75 5.93 -5.07
C GLY A 62 9.87 7.01 -6.16
N LEU A 63 10.94 7.80 -6.14
CA LEU A 63 11.22 8.81 -7.16
C LEU A 63 11.41 8.20 -8.55
N LEU A 64 12.04 7.03 -8.64
CA LEU A 64 12.12 6.29 -9.90
C LEU A 64 10.71 6.00 -10.47
N GLY A 65 9.74 5.67 -9.60
CA GLY A 65 8.34 5.50 -10.00
C GLY A 65 7.75 6.73 -10.69
N THR A 66 8.03 7.94 -10.20
CA THR A 66 7.52 9.17 -10.84
C THR A 66 8.16 9.43 -12.20
N VAL A 67 9.45 9.12 -12.35
CA VAL A 67 10.16 9.22 -13.62
C VAL A 67 9.61 8.22 -14.62
N LEU A 68 9.31 6.99 -14.19
CA LEU A 68 8.78 5.93 -15.04
C LEU A 68 7.32 6.16 -15.43
N PHE A 69 6.51 6.76 -14.55
CA PHE A 69 5.08 6.99 -14.75
C PHE A 69 4.70 7.53 -16.15
N PRO A 70 5.19 8.70 -16.61
CA PRO A 70 4.79 9.25 -17.91
C PRO A 70 5.20 8.36 -19.09
N HIS A 71 6.29 7.59 -18.96
CA HIS A 71 6.75 6.66 -19.98
C HIS A 71 5.79 5.48 -20.14
N PHE A 72 5.28 4.93 -19.02
CA PHE A 72 4.29 3.87 -19.04
C PHE A 72 2.93 4.37 -19.53
N VAL A 73 2.47 5.53 -19.06
CA VAL A 73 1.21 6.13 -19.53
C VAL A 73 1.22 6.32 -21.05
N LYS A 74 2.33 6.78 -21.62
CA LYS A 74 2.47 6.92 -23.09
C LYS A 74 2.44 5.59 -23.84
N LYS A 75 2.98 4.51 -23.26
CA LYS A 75 3.10 3.20 -23.94
C LYS A 75 1.85 2.34 -23.81
N ILE A 76 1.27 2.24 -22.61
CA ILE A 76 0.18 1.30 -22.32
C ILE A 76 -1.12 1.99 -21.87
N GLY A 77 -1.09 3.31 -21.68
CA GLY A 77 -2.24 4.11 -21.24
C GLY A 77 -2.36 4.22 -19.72
N LEU A 78 -3.09 5.23 -19.27
CA LEU A 78 -3.23 5.60 -17.85
C LEU A 78 -3.81 4.48 -16.98
N VAL A 79 -4.94 3.89 -17.38
CA VAL A 79 -5.61 2.83 -16.60
C VAL A 79 -4.75 1.58 -16.48
N GLN A 80 -4.08 1.16 -17.56
CA GLN A 80 -3.21 -0.02 -17.51
C GLN A 80 -1.94 0.24 -16.70
N THR A 81 -1.43 1.47 -16.72
CA THR A 81 -0.28 1.88 -15.89
C THR A 81 -0.61 1.74 -14.41
N GLY A 82 -1.79 2.21 -13.96
CA GLY A 82 -2.20 2.07 -12.57
C GLY A 82 -2.46 0.63 -12.14
N LEU A 83 -3.03 -0.21 -13.01
CA LEU A 83 -3.20 -1.64 -12.71
C LEU A 83 -1.84 -2.36 -12.62
N LEU A 84 -0.95 -2.09 -13.58
CA LEU A 84 0.40 -2.66 -13.59
C LEU A 84 1.18 -2.27 -12.33
N SER A 85 1.10 -1.01 -11.92
CA SER A 85 1.82 -0.52 -10.75
C SER A 85 1.33 -1.15 -9.45
N LEU A 86 0.01 -1.33 -9.29
CA LEU A 86 -0.58 -2.02 -8.13
C LEU A 86 -0.23 -3.52 -8.11
N VAL A 87 -0.24 -4.19 -9.27
CA VAL A 87 0.18 -5.60 -9.37
C VAL A 87 1.65 -5.75 -9.02
N PHE A 88 2.50 -4.83 -9.51
CA PHE A 88 3.93 -4.80 -9.20
C PHE A 88 4.17 -4.57 -7.70
N GLU A 89 3.49 -3.59 -7.10
CA GLU A 89 3.54 -3.31 -5.65
C GLU A 89 3.15 -4.56 -4.84
N CYS A 90 1.98 -5.15 -5.14
CA CYS A 90 1.48 -6.35 -4.45
C CYS A 90 2.44 -7.54 -4.58
N SER A 91 3.05 -7.72 -5.76
CA SER A 91 4.01 -8.80 -6.02
C SER A 91 5.31 -8.59 -5.23
N CYS A 92 5.83 -7.37 -5.18
CA CYS A 92 7.00 -7.05 -4.35
C CYS A 92 6.69 -7.26 -2.87
N LEU A 93 5.50 -6.87 -2.43
CA LEU A 93 5.11 -7.01 -1.03
C LEU A 93 4.81 -8.47 -0.62
N ALA A 94 4.66 -9.39 -1.58
CA ALA A 94 4.62 -10.82 -1.27
C ALA A 94 5.96 -11.33 -0.69
N LEU A 95 7.09 -10.68 -1.02
CA LEU A 95 8.39 -10.97 -0.39
C LEU A 95 8.38 -10.66 1.11
N THR A 96 7.70 -9.59 1.50
CA THR A 96 7.45 -9.19 2.90
C THR A 96 6.62 -10.21 3.67
N VAL A 97 5.70 -10.90 3.00
CA VAL A 97 4.95 -12.01 3.61
C VAL A 97 5.84 -13.24 3.71
N LEU A 98 6.62 -13.54 2.66
CA LEU A 98 7.57 -14.66 2.66
C LEU A 98 8.61 -14.53 3.78
N SER A 99 9.07 -13.31 4.10
CA SER A 99 10.08 -13.09 5.15
C SER A 99 9.64 -13.59 6.52
N ILE A 100 8.33 -13.67 6.77
CA ILE A 100 7.76 -14.20 8.02
C ILE A 100 8.20 -15.67 8.23
N CYS A 101 8.30 -16.44 7.16
CA CYS A 101 8.64 -17.87 7.17
C CYS A 101 10.15 -18.13 7.10
N LEU A 102 10.98 -17.10 6.92
CA LEU A 102 12.42 -17.24 6.76
C LEU A 102 13.14 -17.30 8.11
N PRO A 103 14.30 -17.99 8.21
CA PRO A 103 15.08 -18.03 9.44
C PRO A 103 15.50 -16.62 9.87
N GLY A 104 15.43 -16.36 11.17
CA GLY A 104 15.68 -15.05 11.78
C GLY A 104 14.46 -14.13 11.87
N SER A 105 13.29 -14.58 11.41
CA SER A 105 12.01 -13.87 11.61
C SER A 105 11.64 -13.79 13.10
N LEU A 106 11.17 -12.63 13.56
CA LEU A 106 10.63 -12.48 14.92
C LEU A 106 9.24 -13.10 15.09
N PHE A 107 8.56 -13.43 13.98
CA PHE A 107 7.19 -13.91 14.05
C PHE A 107 7.11 -15.33 14.59
N ASN A 108 6.61 -15.46 15.83
CA ASN A 108 6.41 -16.74 16.46
C ASN A 108 5.11 -16.72 17.29
N PRO A 109 3.94 -16.87 16.63
CA PRO A 109 2.66 -16.83 17.32
C PRO A 109 2.48 -18.02 18.27
N ALA A 110 3.05 -19.18 17.95
CA ALA A 110 2.95 -20.37 18.79
C ALA A 110 3.61 -20.16 20.16
N SER A 111 4.85 -19.64 20.20
CA SER A 111 5.51 -19.32 21.47
C SER A 111 4.80 -18.19 22.22
N TYR A 112 4.25 -17.21 21.48
CA TYR A 112 3.54 -16.08 22.08
C TYR A 112 2.29 -16.53 22.85
N PHE A 113 1.42 -17.33 22.24
CA PHE A 113 0.18 -17.79 22.87
C PHE A 113 0.38 -18.91 23.90
N SER A 114 1.47 -19.67 23.81
CA SER A 114 1.84 -20.68 24.82
C SER A 114 2.60 -20.10 26.02
N GLY A 115 2.96 -18.81 25.99
CA GLY A 115 3.73 -18.17 27.07
C GLY A 115 5.18 -18.66 27.17
N LEU A 116 5.69 -19.36 26.16
CA LEU A 116 7.05 -19.88 26.14
C LEU A 116 8.05 -18.76 25.82
N GLN A 117 9.24 -18.85 26.41
CA GLN A 117 10.36 -17.98 26.05
C GLN A 117 10.76 -18.26 24.59
N PRO A 118 10.76 -17.26 23.71
CA PRO A 118 11.13 -17.44 22.31
C PRO A 118 12.63 -17.76 22.21
N VAL A 119 12.97 -18.80 21.45
CA VAL A 119 14.34 -19.06 21.02
C VAL A 119 14.54 -18.35 19.69
N TYR A 120 15.26 -17.22 19.73
CA TYR A 120 15.62 -16.49 18.51
C TYR A 120 16.93 -17.03 17.97
N ASP A 121 16.92 -17.53 16.74
CA ASP A 121 18.15 -17.72 15.99
C ASP A 121 18.58 -16.37 15.39
N SER A 122 19.33 -15.61 16.18
CA SER A 122 19.77 -14.25 15.86
C SER A 122 20.84 -14.18 14.77
N THR A 123 21.24 -15.30 14.17
CA THR A 123 22.33 -15.33 13.18
C THR A 123 21.88 -14.99 11.76
N SER A 124 20.60 -15.20 11.44
CA SER A 124 20.09 -15.03 10.07
C SER A 124 19.47 -13.66 9.82
N THR A 125 20.09 -12.86 8.96
CA THR A 125 19.55 -11.58 8.48
C THR A 125 18.65 -11.73 7.25
N ILE A 126 18.43 -12.95 6.77
CA ILE A 126 17.72 -13.22 5.51
C ILE A 126 16.25 -12.76 5.59
N SER A 127 15.60 -12.99 6.73
CA SER A 127 14.22 -12.55 6.96
C SER A 127 14.09 -11.02 6.83
N ILE A 128 14.84 -10.26 7.64
CA ILE A 128 14.74 -8.79 7.65
C ILE A 128 15.24 -8.15 6.35
N ALA A 129 16.23 -8.75 5.68
CA ALA A 129 16.67 -8.31 4.36
C ALA A 129 15.58 -8.50 3.30
N THR A 130 14.93 -9.67 3.27
CA THR A 130 13.82 -9.96 2.35
C THR A 130 12.61 -9.05 2.63
N PHE A 131 12.33 -8.81 3.91
CA PHE A 131 11.28 -7.89 4.36
C PHE A 131 11.48 -6.49 3.78
N PHE A 132 12.66 -5.89 3.98
CA PHE A 132 12.93 -4.55 3.44
C PHE A 132 13.09 -4.52 1.92
N LEU A 133 13.61 -5.58 1.30
CA LEU A 133 13.69 -5.68 -0.15
C LEU A 133 12.30 -5.57 -0.80
N GLY A 134 11.31 -6.27 -0.25
CA GLY A 134 9.92 -6.19 -0.69
C GLY A 134 9.38 -4.76 -0.60
N ILE A 135 9.53 -4.11 0.56
CA ILE A 135 9.04 -2.74 0.78
C ILE A 135 9.74 -1.74 -0.14
N VAL A 136 11.06 -1.81 -0.28
CA VAL A 136 11.85 -0.87 -1.10
C VAL A 136 11.49 -0.97 -2.58
N LEU A 137 11.34 -2.19 -3.12
CA LEU A 137 10.93 -2.39 -4.51
C LEU A 137 9.49 -1.92 -4.74
N ALA A 138 8.59 -2.19 -3.79
CA ALA A 138 7.18 -1.81 -3.86
C ALA A 138 6.97 -0.28 -3.98
N ARG A 139 7.90 0.55 -3.48
CA ARG A 139 7.80 2.02 -3.55
C ARG A 139 7.62 2.55 -4.97
N CYS A 140 8.27 1.93 -5.96
CA CYS A 140 8.13 2.31 -7.36
C CYS A 140 6.68 2.11 -7.84
N GLY A 141 6.07 0.96 -7.53
CA GLY A 141 4.68 0.65 -7.86
C GLY A 141 3.69 1.56 -7.14
N LEU A 142 3.90 1.78 -5.84
CA LEU A 142 3.05 2.65 -5.03
C LEU A 142 2.98 4.08 -5.56
N TRP A 143 4.12 4.70 -5.88
CA TRP A 143 4.14 6.09 -6.39
C TRP A 143 3.54 6.19 -7.79
N MET A 144 3.75 5.18 -8.65
CA MET A 144 3.08 5.12 -9.94
C MET A 144 1.56 4.93 -9.81
N ALA A 145 1.09 4.14 -8.83
CA ALA A 145 -0.33 3.94 -8.57
C ALA A 145 -1.00 5.24 -8.09
N ASP A 146 -0.35 5.96 -7.16
CA ASP A 146 -0.81 7.24 -6.64
C ASP A 146 -0.96 8.30 -7.74
N LEU A 147 0.06 8.45 -8.60
CA LEU A 147 0.00 9.33 -9.77
C LEU A 147 -1.10 8.91 -10.75
N SER A 148 -1.28 7.59 -10.96
CA SER A 148 -2.31 7.07 -11.86
C SER A 148 -3.71 7.41 -11.36
N VAL A 149 -4.01 7.20 -10.07
CA VAL A 149 -5.32 7.48 -9.48
C VAL A 149 -5.57 9.00 -9.41
N THR A 150 -4.55 9.78 -9.09
CA THR A 150 -4.62 11.25 -9.08
C THR A 150 -4.97 11.77 -10.48
N GLN A 151 -4.23 11.35 -11.51
CA GLN A 151 -4.51 11.77 -12.88
C GLN A 151 -5.88 11.25 -13.36
N LEU A 152 -6.28 10.02 -13.01
CA LEU A 152 -7.62 9.52 -13.34
C LEU A 152 -8.71 10.37 -12.69
N THR A 153 -8.49 10.87 -11.48
CA THR A 153 -9.42 11.75 -10.80
C THR A 153 -9.57 13.07 -11.56
N GLN A 154 -8.45 13.69 -11.92
CA GLN A 154 -8.41 14.94 -12.68
C GLN A 154 -9.06 14.79 -14.07
N ASP A 155 -8.82 13.67 -14.76
CA ASP A 155 -9.31 13.47 -16.13
C ASP A 155 -10.81 13.12 -16.21
N ASN A 156 -11.41 12.57 -15.14
CA ASN A 156 -12.76 12.00 -15.18
C ASN A 156 -13.79 12.73 -14.30
N VAL A 157 -13.36 13.59 -13.38
CA VAL A 157 -14.25 14.35 -12.50
C VAL A 157 -14.43 15.77 -13.03
N LYS A 158 -15.66 16.28 -12.98
CA LYS A 158 -15.97 17.65 -13.41
C LYS A 158 -15.34 18.67 -12.44
N GLU A 159 -14.87 19.80 -12.96
CA GLU A 159 -14.21 20.85 -12.16
C GLU A 159 -15.02 21.28 -10.93
N GLY A 160 -16.35 21.44 -11.05
CA GLY A 160 -17.22 21.83 -9.93
C GLY A 160 -17.40 20.77 -8.83
N GLU A 161 -16.99 19.52 -9.07
CA GLU A 161 -17.07 18.40 -8.11
C GLU A 161 -15.69 17.94 -7.63
N LEU A 162 -14.60 18.37 -8.30
CA LEU A 162 -13.24 17.88 -8.07
C LEU A 162 -12.79 18.08 -6.63
N GLU A 163 -12.94 19.29 -6.08
CA GLU A 163 -12.57 19.58 -4.70
C GLU A 163 -13.32 18.70 -3.69
N ALA A 164 -14.62 18.46 -3.92
CA ALA A 164 -15.43 17.62 -3.03
C ALA A 164 -14.98 16.15 -3.08
N VAL A 165 -14.61 15.67 -4.27
CA VAL A 165 -14.03 14.33 -4.49
C VAL A 165 -12.67 14.21 -3.81
N GLU A 166 -11.77 15.16 -4.01
CA GLU A 166 -10.43 15.17 -3.41
C GLU A 166 -10.49 15.26 -1.88
N ARG A 167 -11.35 16.14 -1.33
CA ARG A 167 -11.60 16.21 0.11
C ARG A 167 -12.10 14.87 0.64
N SER A 168 -12.98 14.18 -0.10
CA SER A 168 -13.52 12.87 0.30
C SER A 168 -12.46 11.77 0.26
N GLN A 169 -11.62 11.77 -0.78
CA GLN A 169 -10.48 10.87 -0.88
C GLN A 169 -9.53 11.05 0.30
N ASN A 170 -9.17 12.29 0.63
CA ASN A 170 -8.26 12.56 1.74
C ASN A 170 -8.85 12.11 3.09
N ARG A 171 -10.17 12.28 3.29
CA ARG A 171 -10.87 11.75 4.48
C ARG A 171 -10.79 10.23 4.55
N LEU A 172 -11.02 9.53 3.43
CA LEU A 172 -10.92 8.07 3.36
C LEU A 172 -9.50 7.60 3.71
N ASN A 173 -8.48 8.22 3.11
CA ASN A 173 -7.07 7.91 3.35
C ASN A 173 -6.71 8.07 4.84
N HIS A 174 -7.09 9.19 5.46
CA HIS A 174 -6.85 9.40 6.89
C HIS A 174 -7.62 8.43 7.78
N LEU A 175 -8.87 8.12 7.46
CA LEU A 175 -9.66 7.14 8.22
C LEU A 175 -8.98 5.76 8.21
N LEU A 176 -8.50 5.33 7.05
CA LEU A 176 -7.81 4.05 6.91
C LEU A 176 -6.41 4.06 7.57
N ALA A 177 -5.70 5.18 7.52
CA ALA A 177 -4.44 5.35 8.26
C ALA A 177 -4.64 5.28 9.78
N ILE A 178 -5.66 5.96 10.32
CA ILE A 178 -6.03 5.87 11.74
C ILE A 178 -6.44 4.45 12.11
N THR A 179 -7.18 3.77 11.22
CA THR A 179 -7.56 2.36 11.44
C THR A 179 -6.33 1.48 11.59
N LYS A 180 -5.32 1.65 10.72
CA LYS A 180 -4.02 0.98 10.86
C LYS A 180 -3.33 1.32 12.18
N ASP A 181 -3.31 2.59 12.59
CA ASP A 181 -2.69 2.97 13.86
C ASP A 181 -3.39 2.31 15.06
N ILE A 182 -4.73 2.20 15.04
CA ILE A 182 -5.51 1.47 16.06
C ILE A 182 -5.16 -0.03 16.07
N LEU A 183 -5.04 -0.67 14.89
CA LEU A 183 -4.64 -2.08 14.79
C LEU A 183 -3.26 -2.33 15.41
N VAL A 184 -2.32 -1.42 15.19
CA VAL A 184 -0.97 -1.50 15.76
C VAL A 184 -0.99 -1.31 17.28
N ILE A 185 -1.82 -0.39 17.79
CA ILE A 185 -2.01 -0.20 19.24
C ILE A 185 -2.62 -1.47 19.87
N ALA A 186 -3.54 -2.14 19.17
CA ALA A 186 -4.14 -3.39 19.64
C ALA A 186 -3.16 -4.59 19.62
N MET A 187 -2.13 -4.55 18.75
CA MET A 187 -1.14 -5.62 18.58
C MET A 187 0.29 -5.06 18.62
N PRO A 188 0.77 -4.55 19.77
CA PRO A 188 2.04 -3.82 19.86
C PRO A 188 3.27 -4.73 19.89
N ASP A 189 3.10 -6.03 20.15
CA ASP A 189 4.22 -6.95 20.35
C ASP A 189 4.83 -7.39 19.00
N PRO A 190 6.16 -7.22 18.80
CA PRO A 190 6.83 -7.55 17.55
C PRO A 190 6.78 -9.05 17.20
N ARG A 191 6.55 -9.94 18.17
CA ARG A 191 6.43 -11.39 17.96
C ARG A 191 5.18 -11.79 17.19
N ILE A 192 4.16 -10.94 17.22
CA ILE A 192 2.88 -11.13 16.50
C ILE A 192 2.71 -10.15 15.34
N PHE A 193 3.71 -9.30 15.06
CA PHE A 193 3.69 -8.31 13.98
C PHE A 193 3.43 -8.92 12.60
N GLY A 194 3.79 -10.19 12.39
CA GLY A 194 3.47 -10.92 11.16
C GLY A 194 1.97 -10.97 10.83
N PHE A 195 1.06 -10.89 11.81
CA PHE A 195 -0.37 -10.75 11.54
C PHE A 195 -0.70 -9.41 10.86
N LEU A 196 -0.05 -8.33 11.26
CA LEU A 196 -0.20 -7.00 10.63
C LEU A 196 0.41 -6.98 9.23
N ILE A 197 1.52 -7.70 9.00
CA ILE A 197 2.09 -7.89 7.66
C ILE A 197 1.08 -8.58 6.73
N MET A 198 0.49 -9.70 7.17
CA MET A 198 -0.51 -10.44 6.38
C MET A 198 -1.79 -9.63 6.14
N ALA A 199 -2.28 -8.91 7.15
CA ALA A 199 -3.44 -8.03 7.02
C ALA A 199 -3.18 -6.90 6.01
N SER A 200 -1.98 -6.31 6.05
CA SER A 200 -1.55 -5.27 5.11
C SER A 200 -1.52 -5.80 3.67
N TRP A 201 -0.89 -6.95 3.44
CA TRP A 201 -0.82 -7.57 2.11
C TRP A 201 -2.22 -7.92 1.58
N THR A 202 -3.12 -8.41 2.44
CA THR A 202 -4.52 -8.69 2.07
C THR A 202 -5.27 -7.43 1.65
N SER A 203 -5.03 -6.31 2.32
CA SER A 203 -5.63 -5.03 1.91
C SER A 203 -5.09 -4.54 0.57
N ILE A 204 -3.77 -4.65 0.34
CA ILE A 204 -3.14 -4.29 -0.94
C ILE A 204 -3.65 -5.21 -2.07
N PHE A 205 -3.82 -6.50 -1.82
CA PHE A 205 -4.44 -7.41 -2.77
C PHE A 205 -5.90 -6.99 -3.07
N SER A 206 -6.65 -6.58 -2.05
CA SER A 206 -8.00 -6.02 -2.22
C SER A 206 -7.99 -4.72 -3.05
N ALA A 207 -6.95 -3.89 -2.92
CA ALA A 207 -6.75 -2.70 -3.74
C ALA A 207 -6.55 -3.07 -5.22
N VAL A 208 -5.73 -4.09 -5.52
CA VAL A 208 -5.57 -4.62 -6.88
C VAL A 208 -6.91 -5.06 -7.47
N LEU A 209 -7.73 -5.79 -6.69
CA LEU A 209 -9.05 -6.24 -7.14
C LEU A 209 -10.02 -5.07 -7.40
N ALA A 210 -10.06 -4.08 -6.51
CA ALA A 210 -10.89 -2.89 -6.66
C ALA A 210 -10.50 -2.07 -7.90
N TYR A 211 -9.20 -1.89 -8.14
CA TYR A 211 -8.71 -1.20 -9.33
C TYR A 211 -8.95 -2.01 -10.61
N LYS A 212 -8.73 -3.34 -10.56
CA LYS A 212 -9.04 -4.23 -11.68
C LYS A 212 -10.51 -4.15 -12.07
N TYR A 213 -11.42 -4.14 -11.09
CA TYR A 213 -12.85 -3.96 -11.35
C TYR A 213 -13.14 -2.64 -12.08
N TYR A 214 -12.50 -1.53 -11.68
CA TYR A 214 -12.59 -0.27 -12.41
C TYR A 214 -12.05 -0.39 -13.85
N ALA A 215 -10.87 -1.00 -14.02
CA ALA A 215 -10.22 -1.15 -15.32
C ALA A 215 -11.08 -1.96 -16.31
N ASP A 216 -11.66 -3.08 -15.86
CA ASP A 216 -12.53 -3.93 -16.67
C ASP A 216 -13.82 -3.18 -17.07
N ARG A 217 -14.44 -2.43 -16.14
CA ARG A 217 -15.62 -1.58 -16.43
C ARG A 217 -15.30 -0.47 -17.43
N HIS A 218 -14.15 0.17 -17.28
CA HIS A 218 -13.71 1.24 -18.17
C HIS A 218 -13.40 0.73 -19.58
N ALA A 219 -12.81 -0.47 -19.71
CA ALA A 219 -12.60 -1.12 -21.00
C ALA A 219 -13.93 -1.43 -21.73
N ASN A 220 -14.90 -1.99 -21.01
CA ASN A 220 -16.23 -2.31 -21.56
C ASN A 220 -16.98 -1.05 -22.05
N ALA A 221 -16.89 0.06 -21.31
CA ALA A 221 -17.49 1.33 -21.71
C ALA A 221 -16.90 1.89 -23.01
N LYS A 222 -15.59 1.69 -23.26
CA LYS A 222 -14.95 2.09 -24.53
C LYS A 222 -15.38 1.23 -25.72
N VAL A 223 -15.62 -0.07 -25.51
CA VAL A 223 -16.13 -0.96 -26.56
C VAL A 223 -17.57 -0.60 -26.94
N GLY A 224 -18.42 -0.30 -25.96
CA GLY A 224 -19.81 0.09 -26.20
C GLY A 224 -19.98 1.41 -26.98
N LYS A 225 -19.01 2.32 -26.93
CA LYS A 225 -19.02 3.57 -27.71
C LYS A 225 -18.53 3.41 -29.16
N LYS A 226 -17.94 2.26 -29.51
CA LYS A 226 -17.43 1.97 -30.88
C LYS A 226 -18.42 1.16 -31.72
N LYS A 227 -19.51 0.68 -31.12
CA LYS A 227 -20.64 0.06 -31.82
C LYS A 227 -21.71 1.11 -32.08
#